data_AF-A0A4U1HXV7-F1
#
_entry.id   AF-A0A4U1HXV7-F1
#
_cell.length_a   1.000
_cell.length_b   1.000
_cell.length_c   1.000
_cell.angle_alpha   90.00
_cell.angle_beta   90.00
_cell.angle_gamma   90.00
#
_symmetry.space_group_name_H-M   'P 1'
#
loop_
_entity.id
_entity.type
_entity.pdbx_description
1 polymer ?
#
loop_
_entity_poly.entity_id
_entity_poly.type
_entity_poly.pdbx_seq_one_letter_code
_entity_poly.pdbx_strand_id
1 'polypeptide(L)'
;MQSDYGGLTPAKTVQRDEAPLTRRKNEASADARRGKLARLDALRIEISALIADVSHAADIELLDLMADEIGSFARHKAAQDARTWAATAGITLETGLMQLGRALCANITGEQS
;
A
#
# COMPACT_ATOMS: atom_id res chain seq x y z
N MET A 1 -40.12 -43.76 52.59
CA MET A 1 -38.84 -43.03 52.58
C MET A 1 -38.30 -43.15 51.16
N GLN A 2 -38.46 -42.11 50.32
CA GLN A 2 -37.45 -41.09 49.93
C GLN A 2 -36.20 -41.78 49.33
N SER A 3 -35.71 -41.50 48.12
CA SER A 3 -35.34 -40.23 47.44
C SER A 3 -34.55 -40.66 46.17
N ASP A 4 -34.23 -39.91 45.12
CA ASP A 4 -34.61 -38.64 44.53
C ASP A 4 -33.99 -38.68 43.12
N TYR A 5 -34.64 -38.04 42.15
CA TYR A 5 -34.05 -37.73 40.86
C TYR A 5 -32.85 -36.79 41.07
N GLY A 6 -31.67 -37.16 40.56
CA GLY A 6 -30.44 -36.42 40.87
C GLY A 6 -29.45 -36.33 39.73
N GLY A 7 -29.79 -35.54 38.71
CA GLY A 7 -28.84 -34.70 37.99
C GLY A 7 -27.76 -35.39 37.15
N LEU A 8 -28.04 -35.52 35.85
CA LEU A 8 -27.03 -35.29 34.83
C LEU A 8 -26.34 -33.96 35.16
N THR A 9 -25.08 -33.99 35.59
CA THR A 9 -24.21 -32.82 35.48
C THR A 9 -23.78 -32.74 34.01
N PRO A 10 -24.26 -31.78 33.21
CA PRO A 10 -23.59 -31.50 31.96
C PRO A 10 -22.19 -31.04 32.33
N ALA A 11 -21.20 -31.57 31.60
CA ALA A 11 -19.84 -31.06 31.59
C ALA A 11 -19.88 -29.54 31.65
N LYS A 12 -19.04 -28.93 32.51
CA LYS A 12 -18.73 -27.50 32.41
C LYS A 12 -18.30 -27.26 30.97
N THR A 13 -19.25 -26.85 30.14
CA THR A 13 -18.99 -26.18 28.88
C THR A 13 -18.27 -24.93 29.31
N VAL A 14 -16.94 -25.01 29.25
CA VAL A 14 -16.07 -23.85 29.15
C VAL A 14 -16.71 -23.05 28.04
N GLN A 15 -17.47 -22.02 28.43
CA GLN A 15 -17.96 -21.01 27.53
C GLN A 15 -16.69 -20.33 27.05
N ARG A 16 -16.07 -20.90 26.01
CA ARG A 16 -14.93 -20.32 25.33
C ARG A 16 -15.40 -18.93 24.98
N ASP A 17 -14.75 -17.97 25.57
CA ASP A 17 -15.02 -16.56 25.44
C ASP A 17 -14.65 -16.16 24.00
N GLU A 18 -15.52 -16.54 23.06
CA GLU A 18 -15.44 -16.26 21.62
C GLU A 18 -15.41 -14.75 21.39
N ALA A 19 -16.05 -13.96 22.24
CA ALA A 19 -16.11 -12.51 22.15
C ALA A 19 -14.73 -11.81 22.27
N PRO A 20 -13.90 -12.06 23.30
CA PRO A 20 -12.55 -11.49 23.38
C PRO A 20 -11.57 -12.12 22.39
N LEU A 21 -11.76 -13.38 21.99
CA LEU A 21 -10.91 -14.02 20.98
C LEU A 21 -11.15 -13.44 19.58
N THR A 22 -12.42 -13.24 19.19
CA THR A 22 -12.80 -12.59 17.93
C THR A 22 -12.33 -11.14 17.89
N ARG A 23 -12.46 -10.40 19.00
CA ARG A 23 -11.93 -9.03 19.10
C ARG A 23 -10.42 -8.95 18.89
N ARG A 24 -9.64 -9.78 19.58
CA ARG A 24 -8.16 -9.80 19.43
C ARG A 24 -7.73 -10.19 18.01
N LYS A 25 -8.44 -11.12 17.36
CA LYS A 25 -8.17 -11.51 15.97
C LYS A 25 -8.43 -10.36 14.99
N ASN A 26 -9.49 -9.58 15.22
CA ASN A 26 -9.83 -8.43 14.40
C ASN A 26 -8.82 -7.27 14.57
N GLU A 27 -8.35 -7.02 15.80
CA GLU A 27 -7.30 -6.03 16.10
C GLU A 27 -5.97 -6.41 15.42
N ALA A 28 -5.51 -7.66 15.56
CA ALA A 28 -4.29 -8.15 14.89
C ALA A 28 -4.39 -8.08 13.35
N SER A 29 -5.58 -8.34 12.79
CA SER A 29 -5.85 -8.21 11.34
C SER A 29 -5.85 -6.75 10.88
N ALA A 30 -6.38 -5.83 11.70
CA ALA A 30 -6.36 -4.40 11.44
C ALA A 30 -4.93 -3.84 11.49
N ASP A 31 -4.13 -4.27 12.46
CA ASP A 31 -2.72 -3.87 12.60
C ASP A 31 -1.87 -4.37 11.44
N ALA A 32 -2.08 -5.62 11.00
CA ALA A 32 -1.42 -6.14 9.80
C ALA A 32 -1.81 -5.35 8.53
N ARG A 33 -3.08 -4.91 8.41
CA ARG A 33 -3.53 -4.03 7.31
C ARG A 33 -2.89 -2.65 7.39
N ARG A 34 -2.82 -2.06 8.58
CA ARG A 34 -2.18 -0.77 8.83
C ARG A 34 -0.70 -0.81 8.49
N GLY A 35 0.00 -1.89 8.86
CA GLY A 35 1.41 -2.11 8.49
C GLY A 35 1.63 -2.21 6.98
N LYS A 36 0.73 -2.89 6.25
CA LYS A 36 0.78 -2.96 4.78
C LYS A 36 0.57 -1.60 4.12
N LEU A 37 -0.37 -0.79 4.61
CA LEU A 37 -0.61 0.56 4.12
C LEU A 37 0.60 1.49 4.38
N ALA A 38 1.14 1.46 5.60
CA ALA A 38 2.33 2.24 5.94
C ALA A 38 3.54 1.89 5.06
N ARG A 39 3.71 0.60 4.73
CA ARG A 39 4.76 0.16 3.79
C ARG A 39 4.52 0.68 2.37
N LEU A 40 3.28 0.69 1.88
CA LEU A 40 2.95 1.25 0.57
C LEU A 40 3.22 2.75 0.51
N ASP A 41 2.88 3.49 1.57
CA ASP A 41 3.13 4.94 1.65
C ASP A 41 4.64 5.25 1.70
N ALA A 42 5.42 4.47 2.44
CA ALA A 42 6.87 4.63 2.46
C ALA A 42 7.48 4.41 1.06
N LEU A 43 7.10 3.33 0.38
CA LEU A 43 7.56 3.04 -0.98
C LEU A 43 7.11 4.11 -1.99
N ARG A 44 5.90 4.65 -1.83
CA ARG A 44 5.43 5.78 -2.65
C ARG A 44 6.36 6.98 -2.52
N ILE A 45 6.70 7.37 -1.30
CA ILE A 45 7.56 8.53 -1.05
C ILE A 45 8.94 8.31 -1.67
N GLU A 46 9.53 7.13 -1.46
CA GLU A 46 10.85 6.81 -2.00
C GLU A 46 10.87 6.80 -3.53
N ILE A 47 9.89 6.16 -4.18
CA ILE A 47 9.84 6.08 -5.65
C ILE A 47 9.52 7.47 -6.24
N SER A 48 8.63 8.25 -5.63
CA SER A 48 8.34 9.61 -6.08
C SER A 48 9.55 10.53 -5.96
N ALA A 49 10.37 10.38 -4.92
CA ALA A 49 11.64 11.09 -4.80
C ALA A 49 12.60 10.72 -5.94
N LEU A 50 12.76 9.42 -6.22
CA LEU A 50 13.61 8.96 -7.33
C LEU A 50 13.13 9.49 -8.69
N ILE A 51 11.81 9.53 -8.93
CA ILE A 51 11.23 10.09 -10.16
C ILE A 51 11.54 11.58 -10.28
N ALA A 52 11.48 12.32 -9.17
CA ALA A 52 11.83 13.74 -9.14
C ALA A 52 13.33 13.93 -9.45
N ASP A 53 14.21 13.12 -8.87
CA ASP A 53 15.65 13.17 -9.11
C ASP A 53 16.00 12.92 -10.58
N VAL A 54 15.38 11.90 -11.20
CA VAL A 54 15.56 11.61 -12.63
C VAL A 54 15.06 12.74 -13.51
N SER A 55 13.89 13.30 -13.20
CA SER A 55 13.33 14.44 -13.93
C SER A 55 14.24 15.66 -13.84
N HIS A 56 14.75 15.93 -12.63
CA HIS A 56 15.63 17.07 -12.38
C HIS A 56 16.98 16.92 -13.08
N ALA A 57 17.59 15.75 -13.04
CA ALA A 57 18.84 15.47 -13.77
C ALA A 57 18.65 15.62 -15.28
N ALA A 58 17.51 15.17 -15.83
CA ALA A 58 17.17 15.35 -17.23
C ALA A 58 16.99 16.83 -17.60
N ASP A 59 16.34 17.62 -16.74
CA ASP A 59 16.17 19.06 -16.94
C ASP A 59 17.51 19.81 -16.91
N ILE A 60 18.43 19.47 -15.99
CA ILE A 60 19.78 20.04 -15.96
C ILE A 60 20.53 19.74 -17.25
N GLU A 61 20.54 18.47 -17.69
CA GLU A 61 21.23 18.08 -18.93
C GLU A 61 20.65 18.82 -20.16
N LEU A 62 19.33 19.03 -20.21
CA LEU A 62 18.72 19.84 -21.28
C LEU A 62 19.19 21.30 -21.24
N LEU A 63 19.31 21.90 -20.05
CA LEU A 63 19.82 23.26 -19.89
C LEU A 63 21.30 23.37 -20.29
N ASP A 64 22.13 22.41 -19.89
CA ASP A 64 23.54 22.36 -20.23
C ASP A 64 23.74 22.22 -21.75
N LEU A 65 22.93 21.37 -22.40
CA LEU A 65 22.94 21.20 -23.86
C LEU A 65 22.39 22.40 -24.62
N MET A 66 21.55 23.23 -24.01
CA MET A 66 21.09 24.49 -24.59
C MET A 66 22.16 25.59 -24.48
N ALA A 67 23.01 25.53 -23.45
CA ALA A 67 24.13 26.45 -23.27
C ALA A 67 25.33 26.10 -24.18
N ASP A 68 25.46 24.83 -24.58
CA ASP A 68 26.46 24.38 -25.55
C ASP A 68 25.97 24.59 -27.00
N GLU A 69 26.66 25.42 -27.77
CA GLU A 69 26.33 25.68 -29.18
C GLU A 69 26.57 24.45 -30.08
N ILE A 70 27.29 23.42 -29.58
CA ILE A 70 27.56 22.15 -30.27
C ILE A 70 26.77 21.01 -29.61
N GLY A 71 25.46 21.20 -29.41
CA GLY A 71 24.60 20.20 -28.78
C GLY A 71 24.51 18.88 -29.56
N SER A 72 24.84 17.76 -28.91
CA SER A 72 24.61 16.41 -29.46
C SER A 72 23.12 16.07 -29.45
N PHE A 73 22.51 15.99 -30.63
CA PHE A 73 21.09 15.61 -30.79
C PHE A 73 20.72 14.32 -30.04
N ALA A 74 21.64 13.33 -30.02
CA ALA A 74 21.43 12.08 -29.31
C ALA A 74 21.31 12.28 -27.79
N ARG A 75 22.13 13.16 -27.19
CA ARG A 75 22.04 13.51 -25.77
C ARG A 75 20.77 14.29 -25.47
N HIS A 76 20.41 15.25 -26.32
CA HIS A 76 19.18 16.02 -26.17
C HIS A 76 17.95 15.10 -26.17
N LYS A 77 17.88 14.17 -27.14
CA LYS A 77 16.81 13.18 -27.20
C LYS A 77 16.79 12.28 -25.96
N ALA A 78 17.94 11.80 -25.50
CA ALA A 78 18.02 10.94 -24.31
C ALA A 78 17.52 11.67 -23.05
N ALA A 79 17.90 12.93 -22.86
CA ALA A 79 17.44 13.74 -21.73
C ALA A 79 15.92 14.01 -21.81
N GLN A 80 15.40 14.33 -23.00
CA GLN A 80 13.98 14.53 -23.22
C GLN A 80 13.16 13.24 -23.00
N ASP A 81 13.67 12.10 -23.46
CA ASP A 81 13.06 10.79 -23.23
C ASP A 81 13.04 10.48 -21.72
N ALA A 82 14.15 10.72 -21.01
CA ALA A 82 14.23 10.52 -19.55
C ALA A 82 13.19 11.36 -18.79
N ARG A 83 13.06 12.65 -19.12
CA ARG A 83 12.03 13.53 -18.53
C ARG A 83 10.62 13.00 -18.80
N THR A 84 10.36 12.57 -20.04
CA THR A 84 9.04 12.05 -20.45
C THR A 84 8.69 10.75 -19.72
N TRP A 85 9.67 9.85 -19.58
CA TRP A 85 9.48 8.57 -18.89
C TRP A 85 9.33 8.77 -17.38
N ALA A 86 10.06 9.70 -16.78
CA ALA A 86 9.88 10.04 -15.37
C ALA A 86 8.48 10.60 -15.09
N ALA A 87 7.99 11.53 -15.93
CA ALA A 87 6.62 12.03 -15.83
C ALA A 87 5.57 10.92 -15.96
N THR A 88 5.77 10.02 -16.94
CA THR A 88 4.88 8.86 -17.15
C THR A 88 4.90 7.92 -15.95
N ALA A 89 6.08 7.60 -15.42
CA ALA A 89 6.25 6.75 -14.25
C ALA A 89 5.53 7.32 -13.02
N GLY A 90 5.61 8.64 -12.80
CA GLY A 90 4.89 9.32 -11.71
C GLY A 90 3.38 9.13 -11.79
N ILE A 91 2.80 9.35 -12.98
CA ILE A 91 1.36 9.16 -13.20
C ILE A 91 0.95 7.70 -12.99
N THR A 92 1.72 6.75 -13.53
CA THR A 92 1.45 5.32 -13.38
C THR A 92 1.53 4.88 -11.92
N LEU A 93 2.52 5.34 -11.16
CA LEU A 93 2.68 5.03 -9.74
C LEU A 93 1.47 5.50 -8.92
N GLU A 94 1.12 6.78 -9.04
CA GLU A 94 0.00 7.37 -8.29
C GLU A 94 -1.32 6.68 -8.64
N THR A 95 -1.54 6.39 -9.93
CA THR A 95 -2.72 5.65 -10.38
C THR A 95 -2.75 4.22 -9.80
N GLY A 96 -1.63 3.50 -9.87
CA GLY A 96 -1.52 2.13 -9.36
C GLY A 96 -1.77 2.06 -7.85
N LEU A 97 -1.17 2.98 -7.09
CA LEU A 97 -1.38 3.08 -5.64
C LEU A 97 -2.82 3.45 -5.28
N MET A 98 -3.45 4.36 -6.04
CA MET A 98 -4.86 4.66 -5.88
C MET A 98 -5.73 3.41 -6.08
N GLN A 99 -5.46 2.59 -7.11
CA GLN A 99 -6.21 1.34 -7.34
C GLN A 99 -5.98 0.30 -6.24
N LEU A 100 -4.74 0.16 -5.75
CA LEU A 100 -4.42 -0.72 -4.62
C LEU A 100 -5.16 -0.28 -3.35
N GLY A 101 -5.17 1.03 -3.05
CA GLY A 101 -5.93 1.58 -1.93
C GLY A 101 -7.43 1.26 -2.02
N ARG A 102 -8.02 1.43 -3.21
CA ARG A 102 -9.44 1.07 -3.46
C ARG A 102 -9.69 -0.43 -3.25
N ALA A 103 -8.82 -1.29 -3.77
CA ALA A 103 -8.96 -2.74 -3.60
C ALA A 103 -8.87 -3.18 -2.13
N LEU A 104 -7.99 -2.55 -1.34
CA LEU A 104 -7.85 -2.82 0.08
C LEU A 104 -9.06 -2.34 0.90
N CYS A 105 -9.68 -1.22 0.51
CA CYS A 105 -10.91 -0.72 1.13
C CYS A 105 -12.18 -1.50 0.71
N ALA A 106 -12.28 -1.95 -0.54
CA ALA A 106 -13.43 -2.73 -1.02
C ALA A 106 -13.60 -4.06 -0.26
N ASN A 107 -12.49 -4.69 0.14
CA ASN A 107 -12.49 -5.89 0.99
C ASN A 107 -13.00 -5.64 2.42
N ILE A 108 -13.25 -4.40 2.83
CA ILE A 108 -13.82 -4.05 4.14
C ILE A 108 -15.35 -4.02 4.08
N THR A 109 -15.93 -3.72 2.92
CA THR A 109 -17.39 -3.58 2.72
C THR A 109 -18.05 -4.87 2.24
N GLY A 110 -17.30 -5.80 1.65
CA GLY A 110 -17.80 -7.04 1.05
C GLY A 110 -18.12 -8.20 2.01
N GLU A 111 -17.84 -8.10 3.31
CA GLU A 111 -18.18 -9.15 4.30
C GLU A 111 -19.48 -8.88 5.09
N GLN A 112 -20.33 -7.94 4.66
CA GLN A 112 -21.64 -7.64 5.29
C GLN A 112 -22.87 -7.91 4.39
N SER A 113 -22.84 -8.93 3.53
CA SER A 113 -24.06 -9.39 2.82
C SER A 113 -24.25 -10.89 2.90
#